data_AF-A0A1S8FBR3-F1
#
_entry.id   AF-A0A1S8FBR3-F1
#
_cell.length_a   1.000
_cell.length_b   1.000
_cell.length_c   1.000
_cell.angle_alpha   90.00
_cell.angle_beta   90.00
_cell.angle_gamma   90.00
#
_symmetry.space_group_name_H-M   'P 1'
#
loop_
_entity.id
_entity.type
_entity.pdbx_description
1 polymer ?
#
loop_
_entity_poly.entity_id
_entity_poly.type
_entity_poly.pdbx_seq_one_letter_code
_entity_poly.pdbx_strand_id
1 'polypeptide(L)'
;MRSNLIAIVLALGASVSAHATSAVSFEAEGYLLDIVVGDDSRPVVAGLSFAAPGSVRSTEIPLRHLKVEVFDTVQKVLLLRFTNPADPALPKDFSLTVRKDAGVLKIGDRSISGRFSWGM
;
A
#
# COMPACT_ATOMS: atom_id res chain seq x y z
N MET A 1 -58.42 -22.51 10.14
CA MET A 1 -57.09 -22.48 10.77
C MET A 1 -56.08 -22.22 9.66
N ARG A 2 -55.52 -21.01 9.60
CA ARG A 2 -54.57 -20.57 8.55
C ARG A 2 -53.18 -20.63 9.17
N SER A 3 -52.32 -21.51 8.66
CA SER A 3 -50.91 -21.54 9.07
C SER A 3 -50.07 -21.17 7.85
N ASN A 4 -49.47 -19.98 7.87
CA ASN A 4 -48.61 -19.46 6.82
C ASN A 4 -47.19 -20.02 7.02
N LEU A 5 -46.66 -20.70 6.01
CA LEU A 5 -45.25 -21.05 5.90
C LEU A 5 -44.44 -19.77 5.58
N ILE A 6 -43.58 -19.36 6.51
CA ILE A 6 -42.62 -18.27 6.29
C ILE A 6 -41.41 -18.87 5.58
N ALA A 7 -41.22 -18.51 4.31
CA ALA A 7 -40.01 -18.82 3.55
C ALA A 7 -38.91 -17.83 3.95
N ILE A 8 -37.84 -18.33 4.56
CA ILE A 8 -36.64 -17.54 4.86
C ILE A 8 -35.74 -17.60 3.64
N VAL A 9 -35.65 -16.50 2.89
CA VAL A 9 -34.68 -16.33 1.82
C VAL A 9 -33.35 -15.91 2.45
N LEU A 10 -32.40 -16.85 2.54
CA LEU A 10 -31.01 -16.55 2.88
C LEU A 10 -30.36 -15.88 1.66
N ALA A 11 -30.25 -14.55 1.67
CA ALA A 11 -29.45 -13.83 0.69
C ALA A 11 -27.96 -14.08 0.95
N LEU A 12 -27.29 -14.77 0.02
CA LEU A 12 -25.84 -14.88 0.02
C LEU A 12 -25.24 -13.49 -0.20
N GLY A 13 -24.72 -12.89 0.87
CA GLY A 13 -23.78 -11.79 0.76
C GLY A 13 -22.46 -12.35 0.23
N ALA A 14 -22.21 -12.22 -1.07
CA ALA A 14 -20.89 -12.46 -1.63
C ALA A 14 -19.96 -11.36 -1.09
N SER A 15 -19.24 -11.65 -0.01
CA SER A 15 -18.09 -10.86 0.41
C SER A 15 -17.10 -10.91 -0.75
N VAL A 16 -16.98 -9.81 -1.50
CA VAL A 16 -15.91 -9.64 -2.47
C VAL A 16 -14.63 -9.56 -1.66
N SER A 17 -13.94 -10.69 -1.54
CA SER A 17 -12.58 -10.75 -1.03
C SER A 17 -11.76 -9.78 -1.88
N ALA A 18 -11.32 -8.66 -1.29
CA ALA A 18 -10.30 -7.83 -1.90
C ALA A 18 -9.01 -8.64 -1.91
N HIS A 19 -8.81 -9.46 -2.93
CA HIS A 19 -7.59 -10.21 -3.12
C HIS A 19 -6.47 -9.21 -3.42
N ALA A 20 -5.57 -9.01 -2.44
CA ALA A 20 -4.24 -8.49 -2.71
C ALA A 20 -3.66 -9.30 -3.86
N THR A 21 -3.46 -8.65 -5.01
CA THR A 21 -3.19 -9.36 -6.26
C THR A 21 -1.69 -9.53 -6.47
N SER A 22 -0.90 -8.58 -5.93
CA SER A 22 0.54 -8.73 -5.74
C SER A 22 1.03 -7.77 -4.65
N ALA A 23 2.31 -7.90 -4.26
CA ALA A 23 2.98 -6.98 -3.36
C ALA A 23 4.31 -6.53 -3.95
N VAL A 24 4.61 -5.24 -3.80
CA VAL A 24 5.88 -4.65 -4.20
C VAL A 24 6.53 -3.98 -2.99
N SER A 25 7.85 -3.92 -2.95
CA SER A 25 8.54 -3.41 -1.75
C SER A 25 9.81 -2.63 -2.05
N PHE A 26 10.10 -1.70 -1.14
CA PHE A 26 11.36 -0.98 -1.05
C PHE A 26 12.04 -1.33 0.27
N GLU A 27 13.32 -1.71 0.20
CA GLU A 27 14.13 -1.95 1.40
C GLU A 27 15.49 -1.27 1.28
N ALA A 28 15.83 -0.43 2.26
CA ALA A 28 17.12 0.25 2.31
C ALA A 28 17.43 0.79 3.71
N GLU A 29 18.69 0.64 4.16
CA GLU A 29 19.16 1.17 5.45
C GLU A 29 18.28 0.78 6.66
N GLY A 30 17.60 -0.38 6.59
CA GLY A 30 16.66 -0.85 7.61
C GLY A 30 15.25 -0.23 7.54
N TYR A 31 14.98 0.65 6.57
CA TYR A 31 13.63 1.03 6.21
C TYR A 31 13.00 -0.02 5.30
N LEU A 32 11.71 -0.29 5.53
CA LEU A 32 10.89 -1.14 4.68
C LEU A 32 9.59 -0.40 4.33
N LEU A 33 9.26 -0.36 3.04
CA LEU A 33 7.95 0.02 2.56
C LEU A 33 7.37 -1.15 1.78
N ASP A 34 6.29 -1.73 2.29
CA ASP A 34 5.53 -2.77 1.59
C ASP A 34 4.25 -2.17 1.03
N ILE A 35 4.01 -2.41 -0.25
CA ILE A 35 2.89 -1.84 -0.99
C ILE A 35 2.05 -3.00 -1.53
N VAL A 36 0.80 -3.03 -1.11
CA VAL A 36 -0.18 -3.96 -1.63
C VAL A 36 -0.73 -3.39 -2.93
N VAL A 37 -0.68 -4.19 -3.99
CA VAL A 37 -1.23 -3.85 -5.30
C VAL A 37 -2.59 -4.53 -5.45
N GLY A 38 -3.59 -3.74 -5.84
CA GLY A 38 -4.89 -4.23 -6.24
C GLY A 38 -5.12 -4.03 -7.74
N ASP A 39 -6.06 -4.81 -8.29
CA ASP A 39 -6.51 -4.77 -9.68
C ASP A 39 -5.40 -5.07 -10.71
N ASP A 40 -5.39 -6.30 -11.23
CA ASP A 40 -4.41 -6.73 -12.25
C ASP A 40 -4.50 -5.97 -13.58
N SER A 41 -5.70 -5.49 -13.93
CA SER A 41 -5.94 -4.81 -15.20
C SER A 41 -5.55 -3.34 -15.15
N ARG A 42 -5.67 -2.74 -13.97
CA ARG A 42 -5.33 -1.35 -13.68
C ARG A 42 -4.71 -1.26 -12.27
N PRO A 43 -3.41 -1.55 -12.14
CA PRO A 43 -2.74 -1.58 -10.86
C PRO A 43 -2.98 -0.31 -10.05
N VAL A 44 -3.46 -0.48 -8.83
CA VAL A 44 -3.65 0.59 -7.85
C VAL A 44 -2.96 0.23 -6.53
N VAL A 45 -2.51 1.25 -5.80
CA VAL A 45 -2.03 1.06 -4.43
C VAL A 45 -3.23 0.79 -3.53
N ALA A 46 -3.38 -0.46 -3.10
CA ALA A 46 -4.47 -0.92 -2.23
C ALA A 46 -4.08 -0.94 -0.75
N GLY A 47 -2.79 -0.80 -0.44
CA GLY A 47 -2.28 -0.73 0.92
C GLY A 47 -0.83 -0.30 0.93
N LEU A 48 -0.39 0.33 2.02
CA LEU A 48 1.00 0.71 2.24
C LEU A 48 1.32 0.52 3.71
N SER A 49 2.41 -0.18 4.01
CA SER A 49 2.96 -0.26 5.36
C SER A 49 4.40 0.23 5.38
N PHE A 50 4.80 0.80 6.52
CA PHE A 50 6.09 1.44 6.71
C PHE A 50 6.75 0.91 7.99
N ALA A 51 8.01 0.51 7.90
CA ALA A 51 8.85 0.19 9.04
C ALA A 51 10.11 1.05 9.01
N ALA A 52 10.44 1.69 10.13
CA ALA A 52 11.69 2.41 10.30
C ALA A 52 12.80 1.47 10.83
N PRO A 53 14.09 1.83 10.71
CA PRO A 53 15.20 1.03 11.20
C PRO A 53 15.03 0.66 12.67
N GLY A 54 15.17 -0.62 12.99
CA GLY A 54 15.01 -1.15 14.35
C GLY A 54 13.54 -1.32 14.78
N SER A 55 12.56 -1.01 13.93
CA SER A 55 11.15 -1.28 14.24
C SER A 55 10.87 -2.78 14.18
N VAL A 56 10.18 -3.29 15.21
CA VAL A 56 9.76 -4.71 15.28
C VAL A 56 8.45 -4.99 14.56
N ARG A 57 7.75 -3.94 14.11
CA ARG A 57 6.47 -4.01 13.40
C ARG A 57 6.39 -2.89 12.36
N SER A 58 5.74 -3.19 11.23
CA SER A 58 5.34 -2.19 10.25
C SER A 58 4.07 -1.49 10.71
N THR A 59 3.97 -0.19 10.44
CA THR A 59 2.76 0.61 10.67
C THR A 59 2.05 0.82 9.35
N GLU A 60 0.74 0.58 9.34
CA GLU A 60 -0.08 0.82 8.15
C GLU A 60 -0.26 2.32 7.91
N ILE A 61 -0.05 2.75 6.67
CA ILE A 61 -0.23 4.13 6.23
C ILE A 61 -1.65 4.31 5.71
N PRO A 62 -2.44 5.22 6.31
CA PRO A 62 -3.78 5.48 5.81
C PRO A 62 -3.76 6.05 4.39
N LEU A 63 -4.35 5.34 3.42
CA LEU A 63 -4.32 5.72 2.01
C LEU A 63 -4.89 7.12 1.71
N ARG A 64 -5.82 7.63 2.54
CA ARG A 64 -6.34 9.00 2.44
C ARG A 64 -5.26 10.10 2.56
N HIS A 65 -4.11 9.77 3.14
CA HIS A 65 -2.96 10.65 3.32
C HIS A 65 -1.84 10.37 2.30
N LEU A 66 -2.06 9.38 1.42
CA LEU A 66 -1.14 8.97 0.38
C LEU A 66 -1.61 9.54 -0.95
N LYS A 67 -0.72 10.28 -1.62
CA LYS A 67 -0.90 10.71 -2.99
C LYS A 67 -0.02 9.87 -3.90
N VAL A 68 -0.63 9.08 -4.77
CA VAL A 68 0.05 8.37 -5.85
C VAL A 68 0.01 9.24 -7.09
N GLU A 69 1.16 9.71 -7.54
CA GLU A 69 1.27 10.58 -8.72
C GLU A 69 1.44 9.77 -10.00
N VAL A 70 2.18 8.66 -9.93
CA VAL A 70 2.37 7.71 -11.02
C VAL A 70 2.46 6.31 -10.41
N PHE A 71 1.76 5.35 -11.00
CA PHE A 71 1.99 3.94 -10.72
C PHE A 71 1.80 3.15 -12.01
N ASP A 72 2.92 2.74 -12.60
CA ASP A 72 2.98 1.99 -13.85
C ASP A 72 3.90 0.80 -13.64
N THR A 73 3.31 -0.38 -13.51
CA THR A 73 4.03 -1.63 -13.28
C THR A 73 4.76 -2.11 -14.54
N VAL A 74 4.27 -1.77 -15.74
CA VAL A 74 4.87 -2.15 -17.02
C VAL A 74 6.15 -1.35 -17.27
N GLN A 75 6.10 -0.03 -17.10
CA GLN A 75 7.26 0.85 -17.19
C GLN A 75 8.14 0.80 -15.94
N LYS A 76 7.69 0.11 -14.88
CA LYS A 76 8.34 0.06 -13.56
C LYS A 76 8.62 1.46 -13.01
N VAL A 77 7.57 2.26 -12.90
CA VAL A 77 7.62 3.63 -12.37
C VAL A 77 6.59 3.78 -11.26
N LEU A 78 7.04 4.21 -10.09
CA LEU A 78 6.18 4.55 -8.96
C LEU A 78 6.63 5.90 -8.39
N LEU A 79 5.69 6.83 -8.26
CA LEU A 79 5.88 8.11 -7.59
C LEU A 79 4.75 8.25 -6.58
N LEU A 80 5.11 8.23 -5.29
CA LEU A 80 4.15 8.48 -4.22
C LEU A 80 4.67 9.49 -3.20
N ARG A 81 3.73 10.14 -2.54
CA ARG A 81 3.99 11.08 -1.45
C ARG A 81 3.01 10.83 -0.32
N PHE A 82 3.52 10.73 0.89
CA PHE A 82 2.74 10.67 2.11
C PHE A 82 2.91 11.97 2.90
N THR A 83 1.82 12.46 3.46
CA THR A 83 1.83 13.58 4.40
C THR A 83 0.98 13.25 5.60
N ASN A 84 1.57 13.33 6.78
CA ASN A 84 0.90 13.02 8.03
C ASN A 84 0.45 14.31 8.74
N PRO A 85 -0.85 14.57 8.84
CA PRO A 85 -1.34 15.81 9.43
C PRO A 85 -1.21 15.87 10.96
N ALA A 86 -1.12 14.73 11.68
CA ALA A 86 -1.18 14.76 13.16
C ALA A 86 -0.69 13.51 13.92
N ASP A 87 -0.36 12.39 13.27
CA ASP A 87 -0.07 11.14 14.00
C ASP A 87 1.40 11.07 14.46
N PRO A 88 1.73 11.20 15.75
CA PRO A 88 3.11 11.17 16.20
C PRO A 88 3.79 9.80 15.99
N ALA A 89 3.04 8.72 15.75
CA ALA A 89 3.58 7.39 15.48
C ALA A 89 4.07 7.20 14.03
N LEU A 90 3.77 8.16 13.15
CA LEU A 90 4.14 8.11 11.74
C LEU A 90 5.13 9.22 11.38
N PRO A 91 6.00 9.02 10.37
CA PRO A 91 6.84 10.10 9.85
C PRO A 91 5.96 11.29 9.42
N LYS A 92 6.45 12.51 9.61
CA LYS A 92 5.72 13.73 9.23
C LYS A 92 5.36 13.73 7.74
N ASP A 93 6.31 13.34 6.91
CA ASP A 93 6.14 13.15 5.48
C ASP A 93 7.20 12.18 4.96
N PHE A 94 6.93 11.61 3.79
CA PHE A 94 7.96 11.00 2.96
C PHE A 94 7.52 10.97 1.50
N SER A 95 8.48 10.75 0.60
CA SER A 95 8.20 10.42 -0.80
C SER A 95 9.03 9.22 -1.23
N LEU A 96 8.45 8.36 -2.07
CA LEU A 96 9.17 7.27 -2.71
C LEU A 96 9.08 7.48 -4.22
N THR A 97 10.26 7.54 -4.85
CA THR A 97 10.42 7.58 -6.30
C THR A 97 11.11 6.31 -6.76
N VAL A 98 10.48 5.57 -7.66
CA VAL A 98 11.00 4.34 -8.23
C VAL A 98 11.08 4.46 -9.74
N ARG A 99 12.20 4.04 -10.30
CA ARG A 99 12.39 3.87 -11.73
C ARG A 99 13.14 2.57 -11.97
N LYS A 100 12.60 1.70 -12.84
CA LYS A 100 13.08 0.32 -12.98
C LYS A 100 13.11 -0.33 -11.59
N ASP A 101 14.19 -0.99 -11.22
CA ASP A 101 14.30 -1.67 -9.92
C ASP A 101 15.02 -0.83 -8.85
N ALA A 102 15.15 0.49 -9.06
CA ALA A 102 15.80 1.41 -8.14
C ALA A 102 14.79 2.36 -7.50
N GLY A 103 14.84 2.48 -6.18
CA GLY A 103 14.01 3.38 -5.39
C GLY A 103 14.84 4.43 -4.66
N VAL A 104 14.24 5.60 -4.45
CA VAL A 104 14.76 6.65 -3.57
C VAL A 104 13.65 7.06 -2.62
N LEU A 105 13.85 6.77 -1.34
CA LEU A 105 13.00 7.19 -0.24
C LEU A 105 13.54 8.50 0.34
N LYS A 106 12.70 9.53 0.39
CA LYS A 106 13.03 10.80 1.05
C LYS A 106 12.20 10.96 2.30
N ILE A 107 12.85 11.23 3.43
CA ILE A 107 12.23 11.48 4.74
C ILE A 107 12.94 12.68 5.37
N GLY A 108 12.23 13.80 5.53
CA GLY A 108 12.88 15.06 5.91
C GLY A 108 14.01 15.41 4.94
N ASP A 109 15.20 15.71 5.47
CA ASP A 109 16.39 16.05 4.68
C ASP A 109 17.19 14.82 4.20
N ARG A 110 16.77 13.61 4.55
CA ARG A 110 17.46 12.38 4.16
C ARG A 110 16.93 11.85 2.84
N SER A 111 17.85 11.41 1.98
CA SER A 111 17.57 10.68 0.74
C SER A 111 18.25 9.33 0.82
N ILE A 112 17.47 8.26 0.77
CA ILE A 112 17.91 6.89 0.97
C ILE A 112 17.66 6.13 -0.32
N SER A 113 18.75 5.68 -0.95
CA SER A 113 18.69 4.92 -2.20
C SER A 113 18.67 3.42 -1.90
N GLY A 114 17.87 2.67 -2.64
CA GLY A 114 17.72 1.24 -2.43
C GLY A 114 17.16 0.50 -3.63
N ARG A 115 16.99 -0.80 -3.47
CA ARG A 115 16.36 -1.63 -4.49
C ARG A 115 14.85 -1.61 -4.30
N PHE A 116 14.13 -1.63 -5.41
CA PHE A 116 12.70 -1.84 -5.43
C PHE A 116 12.38 -3.19 -6.06
N SER A 117 11.58 -3.98 -5.37
CA SER A 117 11.15 -5.31 -5.79
C SER A 117 9.73 -5.22 -6.31
N TRP A 118 9.55 -5.46 -7.61
CA TRP A 118 8.24 -5.38 -8.26
C TRP A 118 7.36 -6.62 -8.06
N GLY A 119 7.85 -7.68 -7.42
CA GLY A 119 7.06 -8.87 -7.07
C GLY A 119 6.40 -9.61 -8.24
N MET A 120 6.77 -9.27 -9.49
CA MET A 120 6.24 -9.81 -10.75
C MET A 120 7.30 -10.64 -11.46
#